data_AF-A0A4S2RZI7-F1
#
_entry.id   AF-A0A4S2RZI7-F1
#
_cell.length_a   1.000
_cell.length_b   1.000
_cell.length_c   1.000
_cell.angle_alpha   90.00
_cell.angle_beta   90.00
_cell.angle_gamma   90.00
#
_symmetry.space_group_name_H-M   'P 1'
#
loop_
_entity.id
_entity.type
_entity.pdbx_description
1 polymer ?
#
loop_
_entity_poly.entity_id
_entity_poly.type
_entity_poly.pdbx_seq_one_letter_code
_entity_poly.pdbx_strand_id
1 'polypeptide(L)'
;MDTGQAFTVTYPAGGEKWRARDRQSLSWNSAGSAQAPISCQRVRIDLSIDGGHSYLFPPLLVSVPNTGRAQVDVPPLGRDISRARIRVGCETNVFFAVSPGNFSIVK
;
A
#
# COMPACT_ATOMS: atom_id res chain seq x y z
N MET A 1 8.31 7.38 -20.39
CA MET A 1 8.25 6.03 -20.98
C MET A 1 7.05 5.35 -20.35
N ASP A 2 6.06 5.00 -21.15
CA ASP A 2 5.02 4.06 -20.73
C ASP A 2 5.64 2.66 -20.84
N THR A 3 5.67 1.93 -19.72
CA THR A 3 6.24 0.57 -19.66
C THR A 3 5.23 -0.49 -20.08
N GLY A 4 3.99 -0.12 -20.43
CA GLY A 4 2.88 -1.04 -20.68
C GLY A 4 2.35 -1.70 -19.41
N GLN A 5 2.77 -1.23 -18.23
CA GLN A 5 2.42 -1.78 -16.94
C GLN A 5 1.62 -0.78 -16.11
N ALA A 6 0.62 -1.25 -15.37
CA ALA A 6 -0.20 -0.40 -14.52
C ALA A 6 0.44 -0.20 -13.14
N PHE A 7 0.26 1.00 -12.57
CA PHE A 7 0.59 1.27 -11.17
C PHE A 7 -0.30 0.42 -10.27
N THR A 8 0.25 -0.63 -9.65
CA THR A 8 -0.54 -1.66 -8.96
C THR A 8 0.18 -2.17 -7.72
N VAL A 9 -0.55 -2.46 -6.65
CA VAL A 9 0.01 -3.17 -5.49
C VAL A 9 0.16 -4.65 -5.84
N THR A 10 1.35 -5.19 -5.63
CA THR A 10 1.69 -6.59 -5.94
C THR A 10 1.83 -7.45 -4.69
N TYR A 11 2.09 -6.85 -3.53
CA TYR A 11 2.04 -7.51 -2.24
C TYR A 11 1.67 -6.51 -1.13
N PRO A 12 0.68 -6.81 -0.28
CA PRO A 12 -0.16 -8.02 -0.28
C PRO A 12 -1.12 -8.04 -1.49
N ALA A 13 -1.30 -9.20 -2.11
CA ALA A 13 -2.13 -9.40 -3.28
C ALA A 13 -3.54 -9.93 -2.93
N GLY A 14 -3.70 -10.56 -1.77
CA GLY A 14 -4.94 -11.17 -1.29
C GLY A 14 -4.68 -12.52 -0.62
N GLY A 15 -5.41 -12.81 0.46
CA GLY A 15 -5.33 -14.07 1.20
C GLY A 15 -4.13 -14.19 2.15
N GLU A 16 -3.19 -13.24 2.14
CA GLU A 16 -2.08 -13.25 3.09
C GLU A 16 -2.58 -13.07 4.53
N LYS A 17 -1.73 -13.49 5.48
CA LYS A 17 -1.96 -13.33 6.90
C LYS A 17 -0.79 -12.55 7.50
N TRP A 18 -1.04 -11.31 7.87
CA TRP A 18 -0.11 -10.47 8.60
C TRP A 18 -0.40 -10.54 10.09
N ARG A 19 0.58 -10.14 10.89
CA ARG A 19 0.43 -9.98 12.33
C ARG A 19 0.53 -8.50 12.70
N ALA A 20 -0.34 -8.05 13.59
CA ALA A 20 -0.24 -6.72 14.18
C ALA A 20 1.06 -6.61 14.98
N ARG A 21 1.64 -5.39 15.05
CA ARG A 21 2.94 -5.10 15.69
C ARG A 21 4.16 -5.74 15.04
N ASP A 22 3.99 -6.50 13.96
CA ASP A 22 5.09 -7.02 13.16
C ASP A 22 5.40 -6.09 11.98
N ARG A 23 6.65 -6.17 11.51
CA ARG A 23 7.10 -5.52 10.28
C ARG A 23 6.79 -6.41 9.09
N GLN A 24 6.18 -5.83 8.06
CA GLN A 24 5.77 -6.53 6.84
C GLN A 24 6.37 -5.88 5.61
N SER A 25 6.76 -6.71 4.64
CA SER A 25 7.13 -6.24 3.31
C SER A 25 5.91 -5.81 2.54
N LEU A 26 6.06 -4.79 1.71
CA LEU A 26 5.03 -4.30 0.80
C LEU A 26 5.70 -4.03 -0.55
N SER A 27 5.05 -4.44 -1.65
CA SER A 27 5.54 -4.17 -3.01
C SER A 27 4.44 -3.70 -3.94
N TRP A 28 4.83 -2.89 -4.91
CA TRP A 28 3.97 -2.38 -5.98
C TRP A 28 4.76 -2.25 -7.27
N ASN A 29 4.08 -2.27 -8.40
CA ASN A 29 4.63 -1.83 -9.66
C ASN A 29 4.55 -0.31 -9.74
N SER A 30 5.69 0.37 -9.85
CA SER A 30 5.72 1.83 -10.02
C SER A 30 5.34 2.27 -11.43
N ALA A 31 5.32 1.38 -12.42
CA ALA A 31 4.94 1.67 -13.81
C ALA A 31 5.72 2.83 -14.46
N GLY A 32 6.95 3.11 -13.99
CA GLY A 32 7.71 4.27 -14.47
C GLY A 32 7.14 5.62 -14.05
N SER A 33 6.22 5.65 -13.07
CA SER A 33 5.57 6.88 -12.59
C SER A 33 6.51 7.84 -11.85
N ALA A 34 7.68 7.35 -11.40
CA ALA A 34 8.68 8.20 -10.75
C ALA A 34 9.38 9.17 -11.72
N GLN A 35 9.35 8.86 -13.01
CA GLN A 35 9.98 9.66 -14.06
C GLN A 35 8.98 10.63 -14.70
N ALA A 36 9.51 11.66 -15.38
CA ALA A 36 8.69 12.55 -16.19
C ALA A 36 7.93 11.77 -17.28
N PRO A 37 6.69 12.17 -17.62
CA PRO A 37 5.98 13.37 -17.15
C PRO A 37 5.18 13.20 -15.85
N ILE A 38 5.07 11.98 -15.30
CA ILE A 38 4.22 11.69 -14.13
C ILE A 38 4.88 12.21 -12.84
N SER A 39 6.21 12.10 -12.74
CA SER A 39 7.04 12.71 -11.68
C SER A 39 6.59 12.40 -10.24
N CYS A 40 6.03 11.22 -10.02
CA CYS A 40 5.62 10.73 -8.71
C CYS A 40 6.83 10.16 -7.96
N GLN A 41 7.68 11.04 -7.43
CA GLN A 41 8.91 10.60 -6.75
C GLN A 41 8.65 9.97 -5.37
N ARG A 42 7.52 10.30 -4.75
CA ARG A 42 7.18 9.87 -3.41
C ARG A 42 5.74 9.38 -3.32
N VAL A 43 5.57 8.35 -2.49
CA VAL A 43 4.27 7.73 -2.24
C VAL A 43 3.94 7.76 -0.75
N ARG A 44 2.64 7.70 -0.47
CA ARG A 44 2.04 7.46 0.84
C ARG A 44 1.44 6.05 0.84
N ILE A 45 1.54 5.37 1.98
CA ILE A 45 1.01 4.02 2.17
C ILE A 45 -0.02 4.05 3.29
N ASP A 46 -1.26 3.70 2.96
CA ASP A 46 -2.37 3.65 3.89
C ASP A 46 -2.82 2.19 4.14
N LEU A 47 -3.33 1.95 5.34
CA LEU A 47 -4.01 0.72 5.72
C LEU A 47 -5.52 0.95 5.84
N SER A 48 -6.31 0.10 5.22
CA SER A 48 -7.74 -0.04 5.48
C SER A 48 -7.99 -1.34 6.23
N ILE A 49 -8.97 -1.30 7.14
CA ILE A 49 -9.43 -2.45 7.94
C ILE A 49 -10.88 -2.83 7.65
N ASP A 50 -11.47 -2.24 6.62
CA ASP A 50 -12.90 -2.35 6.28
C ASP A 50 -13.15 -2.67 4.80
N GLY A 51 -12.17 -3.24 4.10
CA GLY A 51 -12.30 -3.63 2.68
C GLY A 51 -12.02 -2.49 1.70
N GLY A 52 -11.36 -1.41 2.15
CA GLY A 52 -10.99 -0.26 1.33
C GLY A 52 -12.01 0.88 1.35
N HIS A 53 -13.02 0.84 2.23
CA HIS A 53 -14.00 1.91 2.38
C HIS A 53 -13.42 3.12 3.11
N SER A 54 -12.64 2.89 4.16
CA SER A 54 -11.90 3.92 4.89
C SER A 54 -10.46 3.50 5.13
N TYR A 55 -9.61 4.49 5.38
CA TYR A 55 -8.18 4.30 5.64
C TYR A 55 -7.81 4.92 6.97
N LEU A 56 -7.00 4.21 7.74
CA LEU A 56 -6.59 4.62 9.07
C LEU A 56 -5.79 5.92 9.03
N PHE A 57 -5.93 6.69 10.10
CA PHE A 57 -5.08 7.84 10.40
C PHE A 57 -4.42 7.61 11.77
N PRO A 58 -3.08 7.67 11.87
CA PRO A 58 -2.14 8.02 10.80
C PRO A 58 -1.95 6.91 9.74
N PRO A 59 -1.45 7.26 8.53
CA PRO A 59 -1.00 6.30 7.52
C PRO A 59 0.16 5.43 8.02
N LEU A 60 0.42 4.29 7.35
CA LEU A 60 1.56 3.43 7.67
C LEU A 60 2.89 4.10 7.35
N LEU A 61 2.98 4.75 6.19
CA LEU A 61 4.14 5.51 5.76
C LEU A 61 3.71 6.76 4.98
N VAL A 62 4.49 7.82 5.12
CA VAL A 62 4.35 9.09 4.40
C VAL A 62 5.69 9.41 3.75
N SER A 63 5.63 9.95 2.55
CA SER A 63 6.78 10.49 1.84
C SER A 63 7.92 9.49 1.68
N VAL A 64 7.60 8.28 1.21
CA VAL A 64 8.62 7.26 0.92
C VAL A 64 8.95 7.22 -0.57
N PRO A 65 10.21 6.94 -0.96
CA PRO A 65 10.59 6.87 -2.37
C PRO A 65 9.75 5.89 -3.18
N ASN A 66 9.29 6.29 -4.37
CA ASN A 66 8.52 5.46 -5.30
C ASN A 66 9.40 4.40 -6.00
N THR A 67 9.88 3.42 -5.23
CA THR A 67 10.85 2.40 -5.69
C THR A 67 10.24 1.02 -5.90
N GLY A 68 8.92 0.88 -5.75
CA GLY A 68 8.19 -0.38 -5.90
C GLY A 68 8.21 -1.30 -4.67
N ARG A 69 8.82 -0.87 -3.56
CA ARG A 69 8.90 -1.62 -2.31
C ARG A 69 9.04 -0.73 -1.07
N ALA A 70 8.51 -1.21 0.04
CA ALA A 70 8.65 -0.62 1.36
C ALA A 70 8.56 -1.69 2.46
N GLN A 71 8.99 -1.34 3.66
CA GLN A 71 8.74 -2.12 4.88
C GLN A 71 7.81 -1.29 5.77
N VAL A 72 6.69 -1.86 6.19
CA VAL A 72 5.69 -1.18 7.02
C VAL A 72 5.59 -1.87 8.38
N ASP A 73 5.49 -1.07 9.44
CA ASP A 73 5.17 -1.58 10.77
C ASP A 73 3.63 -1.61 10.91
N VAL A 74 3.07 -2.80 11.12
CA VAL A 74 1.61 -2.95 11.24
C VAL A 74 1.16 -2.44 12.61
N PRO A 75 0.19 -1.52 12.69
CA PRO A 75 -0.23 -0.94 13.97
C PRO A 75 -0.84 -2.02 14.89
N PRO A 76 -0.85 -1.80 16.20
CA PRO A 76 -1.62 -2.63 17.10
C PRO A 76 -3.12 -2.54 16.78
N LEU A 77 -3.78 -3.68 16.66
CA LEU A 77 -5.21 -3.77 16.38
C LEU A 77 -5.96 -4.37 17.58
N GLY A 78 -7.18 -3.90 17.83
CA GLY A 78 -8.01 -4.41 18.93
C GLY A 78 -8.62 -5.78 18.68
N ARG A 79 -8.64 -6.23 17.43
CA ARG A 79 -9.28 -7.47 16.95
C ARG A 79 -8.61 -7.97 15.67
N ASP A 80 -8.89 -9.21 15.31
CA ASP A 80 -8.54 -9.74 13.99
C ASP A 80 -9.34 -9.04 12.89
N ILE A 81 -8.66 -8.77 11.77
CA ILE A 81 -9.23 -8.12 10.58
C ILE A 81 -9.14 -9.11 9.43
N SER A 82 -10.26 -9.41 8.77
CA SER A 82 -10.31 -10.30 7.61
C SER A 82 -10.42 -9.58 6.25
N ARG A 83 -10.62 -8.26 6.28
CA ARG A 83 -10.83 -7.40 5.10
C ARG A 83 -9.83 -6.25 5.08
N ALA A 84 -8.57 -6.53 5.36
CA ALA A 84 -7.53 -5.52 5.28
C ALA A 84 -7.18 -5.23 3.81
N ARG A 85 -6.90 -3.96 3.51
CA ARG A 85 -6.44 -3.49 2.20
C ARG A 85 -5.32 -2.49 2.36
N ILE A 86 -4.38 -2.52 1.42
CA ILE A 86 -3.30 -1.52 1.33
C ILE A 86 -3.63 -0.57 0.20
N ARG A 87 -3.39 0.72 0.40
CA ARG A 87 -3.38 1.72 -0.67
C ARG A 87 -2.01 2.37 -0.76
N VAL A 88 -1.44 2.40 -1.96
CA VAL A 88 -0.24 3.15 -2.29
C VAL A 88 -0.68 4.32 -3.17
N GLY A 89 -0.50 5.55 -2.71
CA GLY A 89 -0.91 6.75 -3.42
C GLY A 89 0.28 7.65 -3.72
N CYS A 90 0.27 8.31 -4.88
CA CYS A 90 1.23 9.37 -5.14
C CYS A 90 0.98 10.56 -4.20
N GLU A 91 2.03 11.20 -3.68
CA GLU A 91 1.83 12.39 -2.83
C GLU A 91 1.54 13.66 -3.62
N THR A 92 2.09 13.75 -4.82
CA THR A 92 2.03 14.96 -5.68
C THR A 92 1.01 14.81 -6.81
N ASN A 93 0.28 13.71 -6.87
CA ASN A 93 -0.65 13.39 -7.95
C ASN A 93 -1.86 12.61 -7.42
N VAL A 94 -2.96 12.59 -8.17
CA VAL A 94 -4.27 12.09 -7.69
C VAL A 94 -4.45 10.57 -7.81
N PHE A 95 -3.50 9.85 -8.42
CA PHE A 95 -3.63 8.41 -8.65
C PHE A 95 -3.12 7.58 -7.46
N PHE A 96 -3.70 6.40 -7.30
CA PHE A 96 -3.32 5.40 -6.32
C PHE A 96 -3.62 3.99 -6.82
N ALA A 97 -3.00 3.01 -6.17
CA ALA A 97 -3.32 1.59 -6.31
C ALA A 97 -3.77 1.02 -4.98
N VAL A 98 -4.73 0.10 -5.02
CA VAL A 98 -5.16 -0.68 -3.85
C VAL A 98 -4.73 -2.13 -4.06
N SER A 99 -4.33 -2.83 -2.99
CA SER A 99 -4.10 -4.30 -3.01
C SER A 99 -5.24 -4.99 -3.76
N PRO A 100 -5.02 -5.95 -4.67
CA PRO A 100 -6.11 -6.57 -5.46
C PRO A 100 -7.16 -7.30 -4.61
N GLY A 101 -6.71 -8.04 -3.60
CA GLY A 101 -7.52 -8.86 -2.70
C GLY A 101 -7.50 -8.37 -1.25
N ASN A 102 -8.47 -8.87 -0.48
CA ASN A 102 -8.46 -8.73 0.98
C ASN A 102 -7.40 -9.66 1.55
N PHE A 103 -6.67 -9.19 2.55
CA PHE A 103 -5.80 -10.03 3.38
C PHE A 103 -6.24 -9.92 4.85
N SER A 104 -5.72 -10.81 5.69
CA SER A 104 -6.03 -10.83 7.11
C SER A 104 -4.90 -10.26 7.94
N ILE A 105 -5.23 -9.58 9.04
CA ILE A 105 -4.29 -9.18 10.08
C ILE A 105 -4.77 -9.79 11.38
N VAL A 106 -3.93 -10.64 11.99
CA VAL A 106 -4.19 -11.20 13.32
C VAL A 106 -3.47 -10.43 14.40
N LYS A 107 -4.09 -10.35 15.57
CA LYS A 107 -3.51 -9.67 16.74
C LYS A 107 -2.29 -10.40 17.32
#